data_AF-A0A2A4FH58-F1
#
_entry.id   AF-A0A2A4FH58-F1
#
_cell.length_a   1.000
_cell.length_b   1.000
_cell.length_c   1.000
_cell.angle_alpha   90.00
_cell.angle_beta   90.00
_cell.angle_gamma   90.00
#
_symmetry.space_group_name_H-M   'P 1'
#
loop_
_entity.id
_entity.type
_entity.pdbx_description
1 polymer ?
#
loop_
_entity_poly.entity_id
_entity_poly.type
_entity_poly.pdbx_seq_one_letter_code
_entity_poly.pdbx_strand_id
1 'polypeptide(L)'
;MSAAEIWIVIVGMTLVTAVTRAMFLIGGERSVLPERVQRALRYAPAAALAAVVLPDVLETPAGLSFALANHQFYAALAGFGWYLWRRSMLGTIVVGMLVFTGLRLIA
;
A
#
# COMPACT_ATOMS: atom_id res chain seq x y z
N MET A 1 17.30 19.80 13.40
CA MET A 1 16.18 19.47 14.30
C MET A 1 16.65 19.67 15.73
N SER A 2 16.11 20.66 16.42
CA SER A 2 16.41 20.94 17.82
C SER A 2 15.76 19.89 18.73
N ALA A 3 16.30 19.69 19.93
CA ALA A 3 15.74 18.75 20.90
C ALA A 3 14.28 19.10 21.26
N ALA A 4 13.93 20.39 21.29
CA ALA A 4 12.57 20.86 21.54
C ALA A 4 11.59 20.41 20.44
N GLU A 5 11.99 20.49 19.16
CA GLU A 5 11.17 20.01 18.04
C GLU A 5 10.92 18.50 18.12
N ILE A 6 11.93 17.72 18.50
CA ILE A 6 11.81 16.26 18.67
C ILE A 6 10.79 15.92 19.76
N TRP A 7 10.87 16.59 20.92
CA TRP A 7 9.92 16.37 22.01
C TRP A 7 8.49 16.78 21.64
N ILE A 8 8.31 17.89 20.92
CA ILE A 8 7.00 18.33 20.42
C ILE A 8 6.41 17.28 19.47
N VAL A 9 7.22 16.74 18.54
CA VAL A 9 6.78 15.69 17.61
C VAL A 9 6.40 14.41 18.36
N ILE A 10 7.20 13.98 19.35
CA ILE A 10 6.91 12.77 20.13
C ILE A 10 5.59 12.92 20.89
N VAL A 11 5.41 14.03 21.60
CA VAL A 11 4.19 14.29 22.36
C VAL A 11 2.99 14.44 21.44
N GLY A 12 3.14 15.17 20.33
CA GLY A 12 2.11 15.33 19.32
C GLY A 12 1.68 14.00 18.69
N MET A 13 2.62 13.17 18.27
CA MET A 13 2.35 11.82 17.73
C MET A 13 1.71 10.91 18.78
N THR A 14 2.14 11.00 20.03
CA THR A 14 1.53 10.25 21.14
C THR A 14 0.08 10.67 21.35
N LEU A 15 -0.21 11.96 21.35
CA LEU A 15 -1.57 12.50 21.50
C LEU A 15 -2.48 12.04 20.36
N VAL A 16 -2.02 12.19 19.10
CA VAL A 16 -2.79 11.77 17.92
C VAL A 16 -3.03 10.25 17.93
N THR A 17 -2.02 9.46 18.29
CA THR A 17 -2.14 7.99 18.38
C THR A 17 -3.11 7.60 19.49
N ALA A 18 -3.01 8.24 20.67
CA ALA A 18 -3.90 8.00 21.79
C ALA A 18 -5.35 8.34 21.43
N VAL A 19 -5.61 9.50 20.82
CA VAL A 19 -6.96 9.88 20.39
C VAL A 19 -7.50 8.89 19.36
N THR A 20 -6.76 8.65 18.27
CA THR A 20 -7.24 7.78 17.19
C THR A 20 -7.45 6.33 17.62
N ARG A 21 -6.55 5.75 18.45
CA ARG A 21 -6.70 4.37 18.93
C ARG A 21 -7.61 4.21 20.15
N ALA A 22 -7.56 5.13 21.11
CA ALA A 22 -8.41 5.06 22.29
C ALA A 22 -9.88 5.33 21.95
N MET A 23 -10.21 6.11 20.92
CA MET A 23 -11.59 6.25 20.47
C MET A 23 -12.21 4.90 20.05
N PHE A 24 -11.45 4.04 19.36
CA PHE A 24 -11.90 2.69 19.03
C PHE A 24 -11.95 1.79 20.28
N LEU A 25 -11.03 1.95 21.23
CA LEU A 25 -10.96 1.15 22.45
C LEU A 25 -12.10 1.48 23.43
N ILE A 26 -12.37 2.76 23.68
CA ILE A 26 -13.41 3.27 24.58
C ILE A 26 -14.81 3.05 23.98
N GLY A 27 -14.95 3.10 22.65
CA GLY A 27 -16.20 2.75 21.96
C GLY A 27 -16.52 1.25 21.94
N GLY A 28 -15.52 0.37 22.19
CA GLY A 28 -15.64 -1.08 22.04
C GLY A 28 -16.47 -1.80 23.12
N GLU A 29 -16.58 -1.25 24.33
CA GLU A 29 -17.31 -1.93 25.42
C GLU A 29 -18.84 -1.78 25.32
N ARG A 30 -19.36 -0.88 24.45
CA ARG A 30 -20.82 -0.67 24.28
C ARG A 30 -21.28 -0.51 22.83
N SER A 31 -20.39 -0.25 21.88
CA SER A 31 -20.75 -0.07 20.47
C SER A 31 -20.30 -1.29 19.67
N VAL A 32 -21.21 -2.24 19.49
CA VAL A 32 -21.06 -3.30 18.50
C VAL A 32 -21.02 -2.59 17.14
N LEU A 33 -19.83 -2.45 16.54
CA LEU A 33 -19.72 -1.82 15.22
C LEU A 33 -20.73 -2.48 14.27
N PRO A 34 -21.55 -1.72 13.53
CA PRO A 34 -22.53 -2.31 12.62
C PRO A 34 -21.84 -3.26 11.65
N GLU A 35 -22.46 -4.39 11.31
CA GLU A 35 -21.89 -5.38 10.38
C GLU A 35 -21.44 -4.78 9.04
N ARG A 36 -22.08 -3.68 8.61
CA ARG A 36 -21.71 -2.92 7.41
C ARG A 36 -20.34 -2.26 7.55
N VAL A 37 -20.05 -1.68 8.72
CA VAL A 37 -18.76 -1.01 9.02
C VAL A 37 -17.66 -2.04 9.20
N GLN A 38 -17.93 -3.16 9.89
CA GLN A 38 -16.97 -4.27 10.01
C GLN A 38 -16.60 -4.87 8.65
N ARG A 39 -17.60 -5.08 7.78
CA ARG A 39 -17.35 -5.52 6.39
C ARG A 39 -16.53 -4.50 5.61
N ALA A 40 -16.84 -3.20 5.70
CA ALA A 40 -16.08 -2.16 5.02
C ALA A 40 -14.61 -2.10 5.51
N LEU A 41 -14.39 -2.19 6.83
CA LEU A 41 -13.06 -2.20 7.45
C LEU A 41 -12.20 -3.39 7.00
N ARG A 42 -12.81 -4.56 6.72
CA ARG A 42 -12.08 -5.72 6.19
C ARG A 42 -11.48 -5.47 4.79
N TYR A 43 -12.10 -4.61 3.99
CA TYR A 43 -11.60 -4.25 2.65
C TYR A 43 -10.67 -3.03 2.66
N ALA A 44 -10.65 -2.25 3.75
CA ALA A 44 -9.84 -1.03 3.85
C ALA A 44 -8.32 -1.26 3.60
N PRO A 45 -7.67 -2.32 4.15
CA PRO A 45 -6.25 -2.55 3.90
C PRO A 45 -5.93 -2.83 2.43
N ALA A 46 -6.75 -3.66 1.78
CA ALA A 46 -6.55 -4.00 0.36
C ALA A 46 -6.80 -2.78 -0.55
N ALA A 47 -7.84 -1.99 -0.25
CA ALA A 47 -8.14 -0.76 -0.99
C ALA A 47 -7.03 0.30 -0.83
N ALA A 48 -6.49 0.46 0.38
CA ALA A 48 -5.37 1.37 0.63
C ALA A 48 -4.11 0.94 -0.13
N LEU A 49 -3.76 -0.35 -0.09
CA LEU A 49 -2.63 -0.87 -0.86
C LEU A 49 -2.82 -0.66 -2.36
N ALA A 50 -4.02 -0.92 -2.89
CA ALA A 50 -4.32 -0.67 -4.29
C ALA A 50 -4.19 0.82 -4.64
N ALA A 51 -4.68 1.72 -3.79
CA ALA A 51 -4.61 3.16 -4.00
C ALA A 51 -3.18 3.72 -3.97
N VAL A 52 -2.26 3.08 -3.24
CA VAL A 52 -0.83 3.46 -3.20
C VAL A 52 -0.05 2.86 -4.37
N VAL A 53 -0.26 1.57 -4.67
CA VAL A 53 0.49 0.86 -5.71
C VAL A 53 0.08 1.29 -7.11
N LEU A 54 -1.20 1.61 -7.34
CA LEU A 54 -1.72 1.96 -8.65
C LEU A 54 -1.06 3.22 -9.26
N PRO A 55 -0.96 4.37 -8.56
CA PRO A 55 -0.24 5.54 -9.08
C PRO A 55 1.26 5.27 -9.20
N ASP A 56 1.87 4.55 -8.26
CA ASP A 56 3.31 4.20 -8.31
C ASP A 56 3.67 3.42 -9.60
N VAL A 57 2.74 2.59 -10.08
CA VAL A 57 2.91 1.77 -11.28
C VAL A 57 2.51 2.52 -12.58
N LEU A 58 1.56 3.45 -12.51
CA LEU A 58 0.99 4.13 -13.70
C LEU A 58 1.59 5.52 -13.97
N GLU A 59 1.98 6.24 -12.94
CA GLU A 59 2.50 7.60 -13.08
C GLU A 59 3.98 7.56 -13.46
N THR A 60 4.29 8.17 -14.61
CA THR A 60 5.67 8.45 -15.02
C THR A 60 5.91 9.96 -15.09
N PRO A 61 7.17 10.42 -14.96
CA PRO A 61 7.51 11.86 -14.92
C PRO A 61 7.03 12.69 -16.12
N ALA A 62 6.63 12.05 -17.23
CA ALA A 62 6.13 12.70 -18.45
C ALA A 62 4.59 12.58 -18.64
N GLY A 63 3.86 12.01 -17.68
CA GLY A 63 2.39 11.81 -17.73
C GLY A 63 1.96 10.34 -17.58
N LEU A 64 0.69 10.05 -17.90
CA LEU A 64 0.14 8.69 -17.96
C LEU A 64 0.70 7.95 -19.18
N SER A 65 1.79 7.21 -18.98
CA SER A 65 2.41 6.44 -20.06
C SER A 65 1.95 4.98 -20.01
N PHE A 66 0.99 4.65 -20.87
CA PHE A 66 0.67 3.27 -21.24
C PHE A 66 1.67 2.70 -22.28
N ALA A 67 2.77 3.41 -22.54
CA ALA A 67 3.77 2.97 -23.49
C ALA A 67 4.57 1.78 -22.94
N LEU A 68 5.03 0.91 -23.84
CA LEU A 68 5.91 -0.24 -23.56
C LEU A 68 7.18 0.10 -22.74
N ALA A 69 7.53 1.38 -22.63
CA ALA A 69 8.64 1.90 -21.82
C ALA A 69 8.33 1.96 -20.31
N ASN A 70 7.08 1.74 -19.88
CA ASN A 70 6.72 1.82 -18.47
C ASN A 70 6.98 0.48 -17.77
N HIS A 71 8.25 0.26 -17.41
CA HIS A 71 8.77 -1.00 -16.86
C HIS A 71 8.02 -1.47 -15.59
N GLN A 72 7.52 -0.53 -14.79
CA GLN A 72 6.78 -0.82 -13.56
C GLN A 72 5.42 -1.46 -13.83
N PHE A 73 4.72 -1.01 -14.89
CA PHE A 73 3.42 -1.55 -15.30
C PHE A 73 3.51 -3.00 -15.74
N TYR A 74 4.48 -3.33 -16.60
CA TYR A 74 4.67 -4.70 -17.07
C TYR A 74 5.18 -5.65 -15.97
N ALA A 75 6.03 -5.16 -15.06
CA ALA A 75 6.46 -5.94 -13.90
C ALA A 75 5.30 -6.25 -12.95
N ALA A 76 4.43 -5.27 -12.67
CA ALA A 76 3.22 -5.46 -11.86
C ALA A 76 2.24 -6.45 -12.52
N LEU A 77 2.03 -6.33 -13.85
CA LEU A 77 1.15 -7.22 -14.60
C LEU A 77 1.69 -8.66 -14.63
N ALA A 78 3.00 -8.85 -14.82
CA ALA A 78 3.62 -10.17 -14.79
C ALA A 78 3.56 -10.81 -13.39
N GLY A 79 3.81 -10.03 -12.34
CA GLY A 79 3.63 -10.46 -10.96
C GLY A 79 2.19 -10.88 -10.66
N PHE A 80 1.20 -10.10 -11.14
CA PHE A 80 -0.22 -10.41 -11.01
C PHE A 80 -0.62 -11.68 -11.77
N GLY A 81 -0.14 -11.86 -13.00
CA GLY A 81 -0.36 -13.07 -13.79
C GLY A 81 0.21 -14.32 -13.13
N TRP A 82 1.42 -14.22 -12.57
CA TRP A 82 2.01 -15.34 -11.83
C TRP A 82 1.24 -15.66 -10.53
N TYR A 83 0.75 -14.63 -9.83
CA TYR A 83 -0.06 -14.81 -8.64
C TYR A 83 -1.33 -15.61 -8.93
N LEU A 84 -2.03 -15.25 -10.02
CA LEU A 84 -3.24 -15.94 -10.47
C LEU A 84 -2.98 -17.42 -10.77
N TRP A 85 -1.80 -17.74 -11.30
CA TRP A 85 -1.49 -19.11 -11.71
C TRP A 85 -1.06 -20.00 -10.54
N ARG A 86 -0.12 -19.54 -9.71
CA ARG A 86 0.53 -20.39 -8.69
C ARG A 86 0.20 -20.03 -7.25
N ARG A 87 -0.51 -18.91 -7.00
CA ARG A 87 -0.88 -18.38 -5.67
C ARG A 87 0.26 -18.38 -4.65
N SER A 88 1.51 -18.35 -5.11
CA SER A 88 2.71 -18.44 -4.29
C SER A 88 3.35 -17.04 -4.16
N MET A 89 3.38 -16.48 -2.96
CA MET A 89 3.95 -15.13 -2.70
C MET A 89 5.43 -15.00 -3.10
N LEU A 90 6.23 -16.04 -2.88
CA LEU A 90 7.65 -16.00 -3.29
C LEU A 90 7.80 -15.92 -4.81
N GLY A 91 7.01 -16.71 -5.54
CA GLY A 91 7.06 -16.72 -7.00
C GLY A 91 6.64 -15.38 -7.62
N THR A 92 5.66 -14.69 -7.03
CA THR A 92 5.24 -13.36 -7.53
C THR A 92 6.32 -12.32 -7.37
N ILE A 93 7.05 -12.35 -6.24
CA ILE A 93 8.18 -11.43 -5.99
C ILE A 93 9.31 -11.71 -6.98
N VAL A 94 9.70 -12.98 -7.15
CA VAL A 94 10.80 -13.38 -8.04
C VAL A 94 10.48 -13.03 -9.49
N VAL A 95 9.28 -13.36 -9.98
CA VAL A 95 8.88 -13.07 -11.36
C VAL A 95 8.76 -11.57 -11.60
N GLY A 96 8.15 -10.82 -10.68
CA GLY A 96 8.06 -9.36 -10.77
C GLY A 96 9.45 -8.70 -10.81
N MET A 97 10.37 -9.13 -9.94
CA MET A 97 11.76 -8.68 -9.93
C MET A 97 12.49 -9.01 -11.23
N LEU A 98 12.39 -10.24 -11.73
CA LEU A 98 13.06 -10.63 -12.98
C LEU A 98 12.54 -9.85 -14.19
N VAL A 99 11.24 -9.64 -14.27
CA VAL A 99 10.62 -8.85 -15.36
C VAL A 99 11.04 -7.39 -15.25
N PHE A 100 11.04 -6.81 -14.05
CA PHE A 100 11.52 -5.44 -13.82
C PHE A 100 12.99 -5.29 -14.21
N THR A 101 13.86 -6.19 -13.75
CA THR A 101 15.30 -6.14 -14.06
C THR A 101 15.57 -6.38 -15.54
N GLY A 102 14.87 -7.33 -16.17
CA GLY A 102 15.01 -7.60 -17.61
C GLY A 102 14.59 -6.40 -18.46
N LEU A 103 13.45 -5.80 -18.13
CA LEU A 103 12.96 -4.60 -18.80
C LEU A 103 13.90 -3.39 -18.60
N ARG A 104 14.42 -3.18 -17.39
CA ARG A 104 15.40 -2.13 -17.08
C ARG A 104 16.76 -2.31 -17.78
N LEU A 105 17.13 -3.55 -18.14
CA LEU A 105 18.39 -3.82 -18.83
C LEU A 105 18.27 -3.73 -20.35
N ILE A 106 17.06 -3.92 -20.90
CA ILE A 106 16.79 -3.94 -22.33
C ILE A 106 16.41 -2.53 -22.86
N ALA A 107 15.87 -1.65 -22.01
CA ALA A 107 15.42 -0.30 -22.34
C ALA A 107 15.91 0.72 -21.31
#